data_AF-A0A673K2C8-F1
#
_entry.id   AF-A0A673K2C8-F1
#
_cell.length_a   1.000
_cell.length_b   1.000
_cell.length_c   1.000
_cell.angle_alpha   90.00
_cell.angle_beta   90.00
_cell.angle_gamma   90.00
#
_symmetry.space_group_name_H-M   'P 1'
#
loop_
_entity.id
_entity.type
_entity.pdbx_description
1 polymer ?
#
loop_
_entity_poly.entity_id
_entity_poly.type
_entity_poly.pdbx_seq_one_letter_code
_entity_poly.pdbx_strand_id
1 'polypeptide(L)'
;MEKQVVDGLREVFQSGRSRPLQYRKQQLRALHRLITERQADIEQALKQDLNKNTYNTSLFELISIENDIKLAESDMADWAAPQPVKKNLNSALDDVYIKPEPLGVVLIIGTWNYPWAMILQPLVGAIAAGSRIFVTNYSQHKKLCSAVLLPQCKAFTNRRKCWFSKCFYIRRITWGKFANCGQTCIAPDYILCEPNIQDRIVEEIQKTLLEFYQKDPKSSPDYCRIINTRHFDRVLALMNECTIALGGESDRSQYYIAPTVLRDVLPHFKIMQEEIFGPLLPIVTVNGLSEAIHFINAREKPLALYVFSSDKTVIKRMLAETTSGGVTVNDVLMHYTVDTLPFGGVGNSGMGRYHGRHTFDQLSHHRACLIKSFAMESLNDARYPPLTAARLRKAKFFMQHRLCSCNGMCVWAAITTILAIGLLVALIVVLIKVKYFTALSWHCRILDSDMLTHFQGKLIRVCITLHWHS
;
A
#
# COMPACT_ATOMS: atom_id res chain seq x y z
N MET A 1 -2.75 -27.19 24.81
CA MET A 1 -3.41 -25.86 24.81
C MET A 1 -3.27 -25.15 23.47
N GLU A 2 -2.08 -24.78 23.01
CA GLU A 2 -1.90 -24.03 21.73
C GLU A 2 -2.47 -24.74 20.51
N LYS A 3 -2.18 -26.04 20.35
CA LYS A 3 -2.76 -26.85 19.27
C LYS A 3 -4.29 -26.82 19.25
N GLN A 4 -4.93 -26.96 20.42
CA GLN A 4 -6.39 -26.94 20.54
C GLN A 4 -6.97 -25.57 20.15
N VAL A 5 -6.30 -24.47 20.48
CA VAL A 5 -6.73 -23.13 20.07
C VAL A 5 -6.63 -22.98 18.55
N VAL A 6 -5.52 -23.40 17.95
CA VAL A 6 -5.34 -23.33 16.49
C VAL A 6 -6.33 -24.22 15.74
N ASP A 7 -6.60 -25.42 16.26
CA ASP A 7 -7.58 -26.34 15.68
C ASP A 7 -9.00 -25.73 15.73
N GLY A 8 -9.40 -25.16 16.87
CA GLY A 8 -10.68 -24.46 16.99
C GLY A 8 -10.80 -23.24 16.06
N LEU A 9 -9.73 -22.45 15.89
CA LEU A 9 -9.72 -21.34 14.92
C LEU A 9 -9.90 -21.85 13.48
N ARG A 10 -9.31 -23.00 13.15
CA ARG A 10 -9.41 -23.62 11.83
C ARG A 10 -10.82 -24.15 11.56
N GLU A 11 -11.46 -24.79 12.53
CA GLU A 11 -12.87 -25.24 12.44
C GLU A 11 -13.81 -24.05 12.20
N VAL A 12 -13.64 -22.97 12.96
CA VAL A 12 -14.46 -21.77 12.81
C VAL A 12 -14.20 -21.07 11.46
N PHE A 13 -12.98 -21.09 10.94
CA PHE A 13 -12.71 -20.64 9.57
C PHE A 13 -13.45 -21.50 8.53
N GLN A 14 -13.36 -22.82 8.65
CA GLN A 14 -13.99 -23.79 7.75
C GLN A 14 -15.52 -23.68 7.74
N SER A 15 -16.15 -23.29 8.86
CA SER A 15 -17.59 -23.00 8.91
C SER A 15 -18.05 -21.88 7.97
N GLY A 16 -17.12 -21.07 7.44
CA GLY A 16 -17.43 -19.95 6.56
C GLY A 16 -17.97 -18.71 7.28
N ARG A 17 -18.06 -18.72 8.62
CA ARG A 17 -18.62 -17.63 9.43
C ARG A 17 -17.96 -16.26 9.18
N SER A 18 -16.67 -16.21 8.83
CA SER A 18 -15.95 -14.96 8.53
C SER A 18 -16.06 -14.50 7.06
N ARG A 19 -16.69 -15.28 6.18
CA ARG A 19 -16.84 -14.92 4.76
C ARG A 19 -17.69 -13.67 4.54
N PRO A 20 -18.87 -13.50 5.17
CA PRO A 20 -19.72 -12.35 4.92
C PRO A 20 -19.08 -11.04 5.39
N LEU A 21 -19.11 -10.01 4.53
CA LEU A 21 -18.56 -8.69 4.86
C LEU A 21 -19.20 -8.07 6.12
N GLN A 22 -20.50 -8.31 6.33
CA GLN A 22 -21.21 -7.80 7.50
C GLN A 22 -20.66 -8.36 8.81
N TYR A 23 -20.27 -9.65 8.84
CA TYR A 23 -19.63 -10.24 10.00
C TYR A 23 -18.28 -9.56 10.28
N ARG A 24 -17.48 -9.32 9.23
CA ARG A 24 -16.17 -8.64 9.35
C ARG A 24 -16.33 -7.22 9.91
N LYS A 25 -17.29 -6.44 9.39
CA LYS A 25 -17.62 -5.10 9.92
C LYS A 25 -18.03 -5.14 11.39
N GLN A 26 -18.83 -6.14 11.79
CA GLN A 26 -19.20 -6.30 13.20
C GLN A 26 -17.98 -6.57 14.10
N GLN A 27 -17.01 -7.36 13.64
CA GLN A 27 -15.77 -7.62 14.38
C GLN A 27 -14.88 -6.36 14.48
N LEU A 28 -14.77 -5.58 13.40
CA LEU A 28 -14.05 -4.30 13.41
C LEU A 28 -14.66 -3.30 14.41
N ARG A 29 -15.99 -3.17 14.42
CA ARG A 29 -16.70 -2.34 15.41
C ARG A 29 -16.54 -2.86 16.84
N ALA A 30 -16.48 -4.17 17.03
CA ALA A 30 -16.20 -4.76 18.34
C ALA A 30 -14.76 -4.48 18.80
N LEU A 31 -13.79 -4.50 17.88
CA LEU A 31 -12.41 -4.11 18.16
C LEU A 31 -12.30 -2.62 18.53
N HIS A 32 -13.00 -1.75 17.81
CA HIS A 32 -13.08 -0.33 18.17
C HIS A 32 -13.66 -0.14 19.58
N ARG A 33 -14.77 -0.83 19.91
CA ARG A 33 -15.34 -0.79 21.27
C ARG A 33 -14.36 -1.29 22.32
N LEU A 34 -13.62 -2.37 22.08
CA LEU A 34 -12.57 -2.85 22.99
C LEU A 34 -11.56 -1.74 23.30
N ILE A 35 -11.07 -1.05 22.26
CA ILE A 35 -10.08 0.03 22.41
C ILE A 35 -10.67 1.18 23.23
N THR A 36 -11.87 1.65 22.89
CA THR A 36 -12.50 2.80 23.55
C THR A 36 -12.92 2.48 24.99
N GLU A 37 -13.55 1.32 25.24
CA GLU A 37 -14.05 0.92 26.56
C GLU A 37 -12.92 0.56 27.54
N ARG A 38 -11.76 0.10 27.03
CA ARG A 38 -10.61 -0.32 27.84
C ARG A 38 -9.42 0.64 27.75
N GLN A 39 -9.63 1.86 27.26
CA GLN A 39 -8.56 2.83 27.06
C GLN A 39 -7.75 3.09 28.34
N ALA A 40 -8.41 3.27 29.49
CA ALA A 40 -7.75 3.50 30.77
C ALA A 40 -6.82 2.34 31.17
N ASP A 41 -7.24 1.09 30.93
CA ASP A 41 -6.43 -0.09 31.22
C ASP A 41 -5.21 -0.16 30.28
N ILE A 42 -5.39 0.19 29.00
CA ILE A 42 -4.32 0.26 28.00
C ILE A 42 -3.27 1.31 28.40
N GLU A 43 -3.73 2.50 28.78
CA GLU A 43 -2.88 3.60 29.24
C GLU A 43 -2.11 3.21 30.51
N GLN A 44 -2.77 2.55 31.48
CA GLN A 44 -2.11 2.08 32.70
C GLN A 44 -1.03 1.03 32.38
N ALA A 45 -1.31 0.07 31.51
CA ALA A 45 -0.32 -0.94 31.10
C ALA A 45 0.89 -0.31 30.41
N LEU A 46 0.67 0.61 29.48
CA LEU A 46 1.75 1.32 28.78
C LEU A 46 2.55 2.26 29.68
N LYS A 47 1.91 2.83 30.71
CA LYS A 47 2.59 3.59 31.75
C LYS A 47 3.52 2.69 32.56
N GLN A 48 3.12 1.46 32.87
CA GLN A 48 3.94 0.49 33.60
C GLN A 48 5.11 -0.03 32.75
N ASP A 49 4.85 -0.39 31.49
CA ASP A 49 5.84 -1.04 30.63
C ASP A 49 6.88 -0.06 30.05
N LEU A 50 6.45 1.13 29.63
CA LEU A 50 7.27 2.07 28.85
C LEU A 50 7.29 3.49 29.43
N ASN A 51 6.58 3.73 30.54
CA ASN A 51 6.36 5.07 31.11
C ASN A 51 5.67 6.06 30.15
N LYS A 52 4.88 5.56 29.18
CA LYS A 52 4.09 6.43 28.29
C LYS A 52 2.95 7.09 29.09
N ASN A 53 2.73 8.38 28.87
CA ASN A 53 1.54 9.06 29.39
C ASN A 53 0.32 8.83 28.48
N THR A 54 -0.84 9.34 28.89
CA THR A 54 -2.11 9.18 28.18
C THR A 54 -2.08 9.79 26.77
N TYR A 55 -1.50 10.98 26.61
CA TYR A 55 -1.38 11.66 25.31
C TYR A 55 -0.47 10.90 24.34
N ASN A 56 0.71 10.46 24.81
CA ASN A 56 1.63 9.64 24.04
C ASN A 56 1.03 8.28 23.67
N THR A 57 0.25 7.68 24.58
CA THR A 57 -0.48 6.44 24.30
C THR A 57 -1.45 6.65 23.14
N SER A 58 -2.30 7.67 23.21
CA SER A 58 -3.25 7.97 22.12
C SER A 58 -2.54 8.28 20.81
N LEU A 59 -1.52 9.15 20.84
CA LEU A 59 -0.82 9.61 19.64
C LEU A 59 -0.08 8.48 18.91
N PHE A 60 0.64 7.63 19.66
CA PHE A 60 1.55 6.66 19.05
C PHE A 60 0.97 5.24 18.95
N GLU A 61 -0.08 4.90 19.71
CA GLU A 61 -0.65 3.55 19.70
C GLU A 61 -2.06 3.55 19.10
N LEU A 62 -2.95 4.42 19.56
CA LEU A 62 -4.40 4.22 19.37
C LEU A 62 -4.96 4.88 18.11
N ILE A 63 -4.61 6.15 17.83
CA ILE A 63 -5.21 6.92 16.74
C ILE A 63 -5.04 6.22 15.38
N SER A 64 -3.86 5.64 15.12
CA SER A 64 -3.61 4.94 13.85
C SER A 64 -4.45 3.67 13.72
N ILE A 65 -4.67 2.93 14.81
CA ILE A 65 -5.54 1.74 14.81
C ILE A 65 -7.00 2.15 14.52
N GLU A 66 -7.49 3.22 15.16
CA GLU A 66 -8.85 3.71 14.93
C GLU A 66 -9.07 4.15 13.49
N ASN A 67 -8.08 4.83 12.90
CA ASN A 67 -8.12 5.23 11.49
C ASN A 67 -8.12 4.01 10.57
N ASP A 68 -7.27 3.02 10.81
CA ASP A 68 -7.25 1.75 10.06
C ASP A 68 -8.59 1.01 10.15
N ILE A 69 -9.25 1.00 11.33
CA ILE A 69 -10.58 0.42 11.50
C ILE A 69 -11.61 1.15 10.64
N LYS A 70 -11.63 2.49 10.69
CA LYS A 70 -12.58 3.31 9.92
C LYS A 70 -12.39 3.11 8.42
N LEU A 71 -11.14 3.13 7.94
CA LEU A 71 -10.79 2.88 6.55
C LEU A 71 -11.23 1.47 6.11
N ALA A 72 -10.94 0.44 6.91
CA ALA A 72 -11.38 -0.91 6.60
C ALA A 72 -12.92 -1.04 6.61
N GLU A 73 -13.62 -0.35 7.51
CA GLU A 73 -15.08 -0.39 7.53
C GLU A 73 -15.72 0.26 6.30
N SER A 74 -15.15 1.37 5.81
CA SER A 74 -15.64 2.08 4.62
C SER A 74 -15.32 1.30 3.35
N ASP A 75 -14.06 0.88 3.16
CA ASP A 75 -13.55 0.51 1.84
C ASP A 75 -13.45 -1.01 1.63
N MET A 76 -13.59 -1.85 2.68
CA MET A 76 -13.43 -3.31 2.56
C MET A 76 -14.38 -3.94 1.53
N ALA A 77 -15.57 -3.35 1.30
CA ALA A 77 -16.47 -3.83 0.27
C ALA A 77 -15.84 -3.73 -1.14
N ASP A 78 -15.17 -2.62 -1.42
CA ASP A 78 -14.47 -2.39 -2.67
C ASP A 78 -13.20 -3.24 -2.75
N TRP A 79 -12.48 -3.41 -1.63
CA TRP A 79 -11.30 -4.27 -1.59
C TRP A 79 -11.64 -5.74 -1.90
N ALA A 80 -12.77 -6.23 -1.39
CA ALA A 80 -13.24 -7.61 -1.57
C ALA A 80 -13.97 -7.86 -2.90
N ALA A 81 -14.30 -6.81 -3.66
CA ALA A 81 -14.98 -6.95 -4.94
C ALA A 81 -14.08 -7.63 -5.99
N PRO A 82 -14.65 -8.38 -6.96
CA PRO A 82 -13.91 -8.83 -8.13
C PRO A 82 -13.25 -7.67 -8.86
N GLN A 83 -11.96 -7.78 -9.16
CA GLN A 83 -11.14 -6.75 -9.80
C GLN A 83 -10.92 -7.11 -11.28
N PRO A 84 -11.60 -6.47 -12.25
CA PRO A 84 -11.39 -6.74 -13.67
C PRO A 84 -9.94 -6.43 -14.09
N VAL A 85 -9.38 -7.27 -14.95
CA VAL A 85 -8.00 -7.09 -15.45
C VAL A 85 -7.96 -6.86 -16.95
N LYS A 86 -6.84 -6.30 -17.42
CA LYS A 86 -6.61 -6.09 -18.85
C LYS A 86 -6.64 -7.43 -19.60
N LYS A 87 -7.54 -7.52 -20.58
CA LYS A 87 -7.71 -8.69 -21.46
C LYS A 87 -6.73 -8.66 -22.62
N ASN A 88 -6.47 -9.82 -23.23
CA ASN A 88 -5.78 -9.93 -24.52
C ASN A 88 -6.78 -10.39 -25.60
N LEU A 89 -6.34 -10.51 -26.85
CA LEU A 89 -7.25 -10.91 -27.94
C LEU A 89 -7.90 -12.29 -27.70
N ASN A 90 -7.16 -13.24 -27.11
CA ASN A 90 -7.68 -14.58 -26.82
C ASN A 90 -8.75 -14.58 -25.72
N SER A 91 -8.77 -13.56 -24.86
CA SER A 91 -9.71 -13.45 -23.74
C SER A 91 -10.65 -12.24 -23.87
N ALA A 92 -10.77 -11.64 -25.06
CA ALA A 92 -11.44 -10.37 -25.26
C ALA A 92 -12.93 -10.40 -24.85
N LEU A 93 -13.58 -11.54 -25.12
CA LEU A 93 -15.00 -11.79 -24.89
C LEU A 93 -15.26 -12.60 -23.61
N ASP A 94 -14.20 -12.96 -22.87
CA ASP A 94 -14.30 -13.71 -21.61
C ASP A 94 -14.36 -12.75 -20.41
N ASP A 95 -14.94 -13.16 -19.29
CA ASP A 95 -14.79 -12.42 -18.03
C ASP A 95 -13.44 -12.76 -17.39
N VAL A 96 -12.62 -11.73 -17.17
CA VAL A 96 -11.27 -11.88 -16.60
C VAL A 96 -11.14 -10.94 -15.42
N TYR A 97 -10.98 -11.50 -14.23
CA TYR A 97 -10.88 -10.73 -13.00
C TYR A 97 -10.05 -11.46 -11.94
N ILE A 98 -9.60 -10.71 -10.94
CA ILE A 98 -8.95 -11.22 -9.73
C ILE A 98 -9.96 -11.14 -8.58
N LYS A 99 -10.12 -12.21 -7.81
CA LYS A 99 -11.00 -12.25 -6.64
C LYS A 99 -10.19 -12.51 -5.37
N PRO A 100 -10.14 -11.56 -4.42
CA PRO A 100 -9.51 -11.79 -3.13
C PRO A 100 -10.29 -12.80 -2.27
N GLU A 101 -9.59 -13.75 -1.67
CA GLU A 101 -10.13 -14.77 -0.77
C GLU A 101 -9.26 -14.88 0.50
N PRO A 102 -9.83 -15.06 1.70
CA PRO A 102 -9.04 -15.16 2.93
C PRO A 102 -8.08 -16.34 2.91
N LEU A 103 -6.86 -16.16 3.44
CA LEU A 103 -5.86 -17.22 3.51
C LEU A 103 -6.21 -18.36 4.47
N GLY A 104 -6.94 -18.08 5.56
CA GLY A 104 -7.25 -19.08 6.58
C GLY A 104 -7.01 -18.58 7.99
N VAL A 105 -6.11 -19.26 8.70
CA VAL A 105 -5.66 -18.86 10.04
C VAL A 105 -4.32 -18.12 9.91
N VAL A 106 -4.26 -16.89 10.42
CA VAL A 106 -3.09 -16.00 10.40
C VAL A 106 -2.51 -15.91 11.81
N LEU A 107 -1.18 -16.04 11.92
CA LEU A 107 -0.43 -15.81 13.13
C LEU A 107 0.11 -14.37 13.12
N ILE A 108 -0.23 -13.60 14.16
CA ILE A 108 0.36 -12.27 14.41
C ILE A 108 1.26 -12.37 15.64
N ILE A 109 2.52 -11.97 15.48
CA ILE A 109 3.51 -11.92 16.55
C ILE A 109 3.81 -10.45 16.83
N GLY A 110 3.35 -9.94 17.97
CA GLY A 110 3.59 -8.55 18.38
C GLY A 110 5.00 -8.30 18.90
N THR A 111 5.42 -7.03 18.87
CA THR A 111 6.64 -6.54 19.51
C THR A 111 6.31 -5.69 20.73
N TRP A 112 7.31 -5.38 21.57
CA TRP A 112 7.12 -4.77 22.88
C TRP A 112 7.14 -3.23 22.87
N ASN A 113 7.65 -2.60 21.81
CA ASN A 113 7.92 -1.16 21.79
C ASN A 113 6.68 -0.30 21.45
N TYR A 114 5.75 -0.87 20.66
CA TYR A 114 4.40 -0.38 20.46
C TYR A 114 3.41 -1.55 20.58
N PRO A 115 3.21 -2.10 21.80
CA PRO A 115 2.62 -3.42 21.98
C PRO A 115 1.15 -3.51 21.54
N TRP A 116 0.45 -2.38 21.45
CA TRP A 116 -0.92 -2.35 20.96
C TRP A 116 -0.95 -2.13 19.44
N ALA A 117 -0.24 -1.13 18.91
CA ALA A 117 -0.23 -0.86 17.48
C ALA A 117 0.29 -2.04 16.65
N MET A 118 1.39 -2.69 17.09
CA MET A 118 2.05 -3.78 16.35
C MET A 118 1.24 -5.08 16.33
N ILE A 119 0.21 -5.19 17.19
CA ILE A 119 -0.71 -6.33 17.19
C ILE A 119 -2.02 -5.95 16.49
N LEU A 120 -2.61 -4.83 16.89
CA LEU A 120 -3.96 -4.46 16.49
C LEU A 120 -4.01 -3.95 15.05
N GLN A 121 -3.01 -3.22 14.54
CA GLN A 121 -3.06 -2.76 13.14
C GLN A 121 -3.02 -3.93 12.13
N PRO A 122 -2.11 -4.93 12.25
CA PRO A 122 -2.19 -6.11 11.38
C PRO A 122 -3.48 -6.91 11.59
N LEU A 123 -4.03 -6.93 12.83
CA LEU A 123 -5.29 -7.60 13.14
C LEU A 123 -6.47 -6.97 12.40
N VAL A 124 -6.53 -5.64 12.27
CA VAL A 124 -7.57 -4.94 11.51
C VAL A 124 -7.64 -5.47 10.08
N GLY A 125 -6.51 -5.52 9.38
CA GLY A 125 -6.48 -6.03 8.01
C GLY A 125 -6.74 -7.54 7.92
N ALA A 126 -6.34 -8.33 8.92
CA ALA A 126 -6.66 -9.76 8.98
C ALA A 126 -8.17 -10.02 9.11
N ILE A 127 -8.85 -9.25 9.96
CA ILE A 127 -10.31 -9.26 10.10
C ILE A 127 -10.96 -8.84 8.78
N ALA A 128 -10.45 -7.76 8.17
CA ALA A 128 -10.98 -7.25 6.90
C ALA A 128 -10.84 -8.28 5.77
N ALA A 129 -9.71 -8.98 5.68
CA ALA A 129 -9.47 -10.05 4.73
C ALA A 129 -10.39 -11.28 4.95
N GLY A 130 -10.93 -11.45 6.17
CA GLY A 130 -11.83 -12.55 6.54
C GLY A 130 -11.11 -13.77 7.13
N SER A 131 -9.84 -13.61 7.51
CA SER A 131 -9.03 -14.64 8.16
C SER A 131 -9.39 -14.80 9.63
N ARG A 132 -9.04 -15.94 10.23
CA ARG A 132 -9.03 -16.15 11.68
C ARG A 132 -7.64 -15.87 12.21
N ILE A 133 -7.56 -15.37 13.44
CA ILE A 133 -6.31 -14.82 13.96
C ILE A 133 -5.93 -15.53 15.24
N PHE A 134 -4.67 -15.98 15.27
CA PHE A 134 -3.99 -16.34 16.50
C PHE A 134 -2.98 -15.24 16.79
N VAL A 135 -3.13 -14.59 17.94
CA VAL A 135 -2.20 -13.54 18.39
C VAL A 135 -1.32 -14.13 19.46
N THR A 136 -0.01 -13.89 19.34
CA THR A 136 0.94 -14.14 20.42
C THR A 136 1.74 -12.87 20.68
N ASN A 137 2.03 -12.64 21.96
CA ASN A 137 2.94 -11.58 22.37
C ASN A 137 4.34 -12.19 22.57
N TYR A 138 5.36 -11.53 22.05
CA TYR A 138 6.74 -11.89 22.34
C TYR A 138 7.12 -11.35 23.74
N SER A 139 6.67 -12.01 24.82
CA SER A 139 7.14 -11.69 26.19
C SER A 139 7.80 -12.84 26.94
N GLN A 140 7.73 -14.09 26.46
CA GLN A 140 8.26 -15.25 27.21
C GLN A 140 9.17 -16.23 26.45
N HIS A 141 9.42 -16.07 25.15
CA HIS A 141 10.30 -16.99 24.41
C HIS A 141 11.66 -16.38 24.12
N LYS A 142 12.67 -16.79 24.90
CA LYS A 142 14.06 -16.30 24.87
C LYS A 142 14.88 -16.66 23.59
N LYS A 143 14.28 -17.19 22.53
CA LYS A 143 15.02 -17.83 21.41
C LYS A 143 14.62 -17.43 19.97
N LEU A 144 13.78 -16.42 19.75
CA LEU A 144 13.52 -15.88 18.40
C LEU A 144 13.93 -14.39 18.19
N CYS A 145 14.64 -13.79 19.16
CA CYS A 145 15.32 -12.48 18.99
C CYS A 145 16.67 -12.64 18.27
N SER A 146 16.86 -13.72 17.54
CA SER A 146 18.00 -13.93 16.63
C SER A 146 17.60 -13.81 15.15
N ALA A 147 16.45 -13.18 14.86
CA ALA A 147 16.21 -12.61 13.54
C ALA A 147 16.83 -11.21 13.48
N VAL A 148 18.06 -11.17 12.96
CA VAL A 148 18.77 -9.99 12.46
C VAL A 148 17.83 -9.12 11.63
N LEU A 149 17.58 -7.86 12.01
CA LEU A 149 17.18 -6.78 11.08
C LEU A 149 17.60 -5.43 11.68
N LEU A 150 18.51 -4.73 10.99
CA LEU A 150 18.98 -3.37 11.26
C LEU A 150 18.06 -2.37 10.52
N PRO A 151 17.57 -1.30 11.16
CA PRO A 151 17.10 -0.13 10.47
C PRO A 151 17.84 1.12 10.95
N GLN A 152 18.87 1.46 10.19
CA GLN A 152 19.55 2.74 10.24
C GLN A 152 18.68 3.82 9.59
N CYS A 153 17.96 4.62 10.38
CA CYS A 153 17.30 5.81 9.84
C CYS A 153 18.28 6.97 9.77
N LYS A 154 18.39 7.58 8.59
CA LYS A 154 19.47 8.52 8.26
C LYS A 154 18.86 9.85 7.91
N ALA A 155 19.27 10.94 8.55
CA ALA A 155 18.90 12.30 8.16
C ALA A 155 20.09 12.95 7.44
N PHE A 156 19.95 13.28 6.15
CA PHE A 156 20.95 14.03 5.39
C PHE A 156 20.57 15.51 5.28
N THR A 157 21.48 16.42 5.64
CA THR A 157 21.29 17.87 5.51
C THR A 157 22.33 18.47 4.55
N ASN A 158 21.88 19.15 3.48
CA ASN A 158 22.77 19.84 2.53
C ASN A 158 22.61 21.37 2.59
N ARG A 159 23.71 22.09 2.37
CA ARG A 159 23.80 23.55 2.24
C ARG A 159 22.91 24.09 1.12
N ARG A 160 21.99 24.99 1.49
CA ARG A 160 21.89 26.40 1.05
C ARG A 160 20.65 27.04 1.70
N LYS A 161 20.86 28.18 2.38
CA LYS A 161 19.87 29.09 3.00
C LYS A 161 19.08 28.55 4.20
N CYS A 162 19.72 28.44 5.35
CA CYS A 162 19.02 28.49 6.65
C CYS A 162 19.18 29.89 7.26
N TRP A 163 18.61 30.89 6.56
CA TRP A 163 18.50 32.29 6.98
C TRP A 163 17.11 32.54 7.61
N PHE A 164 16.71 31.73 8.57
CA PHE A 164 15.64 32.07 9.50
C PHE A 164 15.99 31.42 10.84
N SER A 165 15.77 32.14 11.93
CA SER A 165 16.22 31.89 13.30
C SER A 165 15.69 30.62 13.99
N LYS A 166 15.18 29.62 13.24
CA LYS A 166 14.73 28.31 13.72
C LYS A 166 15.06 27.22 12.70
N CYS A 167 15.96 26.27 13.03
CA CYS A 167 16.18 25.08 12.20
C CYS A 167 15.03 24.07 12.39
N PHE A 168 13.88 24.32 11.77
CA PHE A 168 12.66 23.49 11.91
C PHE A 168 12.87 21.99 11.68
N TYR A 169 13.85 21.59 10.86
CA TYR A 169 14.18 20.19 10.63
C TYR A 169 14.84 19.51 11.83
N ILE A 170 15.67 20.23 12.62
CA ILE A 170 16.27 19.68 13.83
C ILE A 170 15.19 19.38 14.87
N ARG A 171 14.21 20.28 14.99
CA ARG A 171 13.04 20.03 15.85
C ARG A 171 12.33 18.72 15.52
N ARG A 172 12.14 18.43 14.23
CA ARG A 172 11.52 17.18 13.73
C ARG A 172 12.38 15.96 14.05
N ILE A 173 13.70 16.02 13.81
CA ILE A 173 14.64 14.93 14.13
C ILE A 173 14.66 14.64 15.63
N THR A 174 14.76 15.68 16.47
CA THR A 174 14.72 15.55 17.94
C THR A 174 13.43 14.88 18.40
N TRP A 175 12.28 15.30 17.88
CA TRP A 175 11.00 14.68 18.21
C TRP A 175 11.00 13.18 17.85
N GLY A 176 11.34 12.84 16.60
CA GLY A 176 11.31 11.45 16.16
C GLY A 176 12.35 10.57 16.84
N LYS A 177 13.52 11.12 17.22
CA LYS A 177 14.57 10.36 17.92
C LYS A 177 14.16 9.99 19.33
N PHE A 178 13.62 10.94 20.07
CA PHE A 178 13.42 10.81 21.51
C PHE A 178 11.98 10.40 21.87
N ALA A 179 11.06 10.41 20.91
CA ALA A 179 9.78 9.71 21.03
C ALA A 179 10.02 8.24 21.44
N ASN A 180 9.23 7.76 22.40
CA ASN A 180 9.38 6.42 22.98
C ASN A 180 10.80 6.07 23.49
N CYS A 181 11.59 7.08 23.89
CA CYS A 181 12.99 6.91 24.27
C CYS A 181 13.84 6.31 23.12
N GLY A 182 13.49 6.57 21.86
CA GLY A 182 14.19 6.04 20.69
C GLY A 182 13.98 4.55 20.41
N GLN A 183 13.05 3.90 21.12
CA GLN A 183 12.71 2.48 20.94
C GLN A 183 11.70 2.33 19.79
N THR A 184 12.11 2.69 18.59
CA THR A 184 11.23 2.78 17.42
C THR A 184 12.00 2.38 16.17
N CYS A 185 11.52 1.36 15.44
CA CYS A 185 12.23 0.82 14.26
C CYS A 185 12.42 1.84 13.12
N ILE A 186 11.66 2.93 13.15
CA ILE A 186 11.74 4.03 12.19
C ILE A 186 12.23 5.35 12.82
N ALA A 187 12.68 5.37 14.08
CA ALA A 187 13.31 6.55 14.66
C ALA A 187 14.61 6.86 13.91
N PRO A 188 14.95 8.15 13.66
CA PRO A 188 16.28 8.54 13.16
C PRO A 188 17.36 7.90 14.04
N ASP A 189 18.18 7.02 13.47
CA ASP A 189 19.17 6.25 14.22
C ASP A 189 20.43 7.10 14.38
N TYR A 190 20.87 7.72 13.28
CA TYR A 190 22.02 8.63 13.24
C TYR A 190 21.84 9.78 12.22
N ILE A 191 22.67 10.80 12.34
CA ILE A 191 22.73 11.94 11.39
C ILE A 191 23.96 11.82 10.49
N LEU A 192 23.78 12.11 9.20
CA LEU A 192 24.87 12.40 8.26
C LEU A 192 24.83 13.87 7.90
N CYS A 193 25.91 14.60 8.17
CA CYS A 193 25.98 16.02 7.88
C CYS A 193 27.39 16.44 7.43
N GLU A 194 27.50 17.62 6.81
CA GLU A 194 28.82 18.21 6.58
C GLU A 194 29.48 18.59 7.93
N PRO A 195 30.81 18.53 8.06
CA PRO A 195 31.50 18.82 9.32
C PRO A 195 31.14 20.19 9.91
N ASN A 196 31.01 21.21 9.05
CA ASN A 196 30.83 22.60 9.46
C ASN A 196 29.44 22.93 10.01
N ILE A 197 28.48 21.98 9.99
CA ILE A 197 27.14 22.18 10.55
C ILE A 197 26.88 21.38 11.82
N GLN A 198 27.81 20.49 12.23
CA GLN A 198 27.65 19.62 13.39
C GLN A 198 27.36 20.41 14.68
N ASP A 199 28.16 21.44 14.99
CA ASP A 199 27.97 22.24 16.22
C ASP A 199 26.59 22.91 16.26
N ARG A 200 26.15 23.49 15.12
CA ARG A 200 24.82 24.08 15.00
C ARG A 200 23.70 23.05 15.20
N ILE A 201 23.88 21.82 14.72
CA ILE A 201 22.92 20.72 14.94
C ILE A 201 22.81 20.43 16.45
N VAL A 202 23.94 20.29 17.14
CA VAL A 202 23.98 20.03 18.58
C VAL A 202 23.27 21.15 19.35
N GLU A 203 23.59 22.42 19.09
CA GLU A 203 22.95 23.57 19.75
C GLU A 203 21.43 23.61 19.55
N GLU A 204 20.95 23.34 18.33
CA GLU A 204 19.52 23.35 18.03
C GLU A 204 18.80 22.14 18.64
N ILE A 205 19.47 20.98 18.75
CA ILE A 205 18.93 19.83 19.50
C ILE A 205 18.80 20.21 20.98
N GLN A 206 19.82 20.82 21.59
CA GLN A 206 19.77 21.27 22.99
C GLN A 206 18.58 22.20 23.26
N LYS A 207 18.40 23.22 22.41
CA LYS A 207 17.25 24.16 22.50
C LYS A 207 15.92 23.42 22.40
N THR A 208 15.83 22.46 21.47
CA THR A 208 14.60 21.68 21.28
C THR A 208 14.32 20.76 22.47
N LEU A 209 15.34 20.11 23.03
CA LEU A 209 15.19 19.25 24.21
C LEU A 209 14.73 20.05 25.43
N LEU A 210 15.27 21.26 25.62
CA LEU A 210 14.81 22.18 26.66
C LEU A 210 13.34 22.59 26.46
N GLU A 211 12.89 22.72 25.22
CA GLU A 211 11.48 23.00 24.92
C GLU A 211 10.58 21.78 25.20
N PHE A 212 11.00 20.58 24.80
CA PHE A 212 10.19 19.35 24.92
C PHE A 212 10.13 18.79 26.33
N TYR A 213 11.26 18.76 27.02
CA TYR A 213 11.41 18.03 28.29
C TYR A 213 11.85 18.93 29.44
N GLN A 214 11.94 20.25 29.21
CA GLN A 214 12.42 21.22 30.19
C GLN A 214 13.86 20.91 30.62
N LYS A 215 14.28 21.39 31.80
CA LYS A 215 15.66 21.24 32.28
C LYS A 215 16.00 19.82 32.75
N ASP A 216 14.99 19.03 33.12
CA ASP A 216 15.17 17.69 33.65
C ASP A 216 14.28 16.68 32.92
N PRO A 217 14.79 16.06 31.83
CA PRO A 217 14.06 15.03 31.11
C PRO A 217 13.70 13.81 31.95
N LYS A 218 14.39 13.58 33.08
CA LYS A 218 14.09 12.46 33.97
C LYS A 218 12.73 12.62 34.63
N SER A 219 12.37 13.82 35.07
CA SER A 219 11.06 14.09 35.68
C SER A 219 9.94 14.39 34.66
N SER A 220 10.29 14.58 33.38
CA SER A 220 9.29 14.86 32.34
C SER A 220 8.27 13.71 32.20
N PRO A 221 6.96 14.02 32.23
CA PRO A 221 5.92 13.01 32.01
C PRO A 221 5.85 12.52 30.56
N ASP A 222 6.45 13.26 29.62
CA ASP A 222 6.48 12.94 28.19
C ASP A 222 7.66 12.05 27.80
N TYR A 223 8.61 11.84 28.72
CA TYR A 223 9.80 11.04 28.45
C TYR A 223 9.64 9.59 28.93
N CYS A 224 9.79 8.65 28.00
CA CYS A 224 9.62 7.22 28.24
C CYS A 224 10.83 6.60 28.96
N ARG A 225 10.78 5.29 29.21
CA ARG A 225 11.88 4.50 29.82
C ARG A 225 12.28 3.33 28.94
N ILE A 226 13.51 2.85 29.15
CA ILE A 226 14.01 1.65 28.50
C ILE A 226 13.27 0.43 29.07
N ILE A 227 12.85 -0.48 28.20
CA ILE A 227 11.92 -1.57 28.54
C ILE A 227 12.40 -2.49 29.68
N ASN A 228 13.71 -2.72 29.82
CA ASN A 228 14.26 -3.57 30.87
C ASN A 228 15.77 -3.36 31.05
N THR A 229 16.32 -4.00 32.08
CA THR A 229 17.76 -3.99 32.43
C THR A 229 18.67 -4.42 31.29
N ARG A 230 18.30 -5.45 30.51
CA ARG A 230 19.14 -5.94 29.40
C ARG A 230 19.29 -4.88 28.32
N HIS A 231 18.18 -4.24 27.91
CA HIS A 231 18.23 -3.18 26.91
C HIS A 231 18.92 -1.93 27.47
N PHE A 232 18.71 -1.61 28.75
CA PHE A 232 19.39 -0.51 29.42
C PHE A 232 20.92 -0.68 29.38
N ASP A 233 21.43 -1.81 29.87
CA ASP A 233 22.86 -2.08 29.96
C ASP A 233 23.49 -2.11 28.54
N ARG A 234 22.78 -2.66 27.55
CA ARG A 234 23.23 -2.67 26.14
C ARG A 234 23.35 -1.26 25.56
N VAL A 235 22.29 -0.45 25.67
CA VAL A 235 22.26 0.91 25.10
C VAL A 235 23.34 1.76 25.75
N LEU A 236 23.46 1.71 27.07
CA LEU A 236 24.47 2.47 27.81
C LEU A 236 25.89 2.12 27.35
N ALA A 237 26.17 0.84 27.07
CA ALA A 237 27.48 0.41 26.58
C ALA A 237 27.82 0.94 25.17
N LEU A 238 26.86 1.39 24.37
CA LEU A 238 27.12 1.90 23.01
C LEU A 238 27.82 3.26 23.01
N MET A 239 27.69 4.07 24.07
CA MET A 239 28.29 5.40 24.11
C MET A 239 29.72 5.44 24.68
N ASN A 240 30.27 4.31 25.16
CA ASN A 240 31.56 4.26 25.87
C ASN A 240 32.75 4.79 25.06
N GLU A 241 32.76 4.61 23.74
CA GLU A 241 33.85 5.04 22.84
C GLU A 241 33.57 6.42 22.20
N CYS A 242 32.44 7.05 22.55
CA CYS A 242 31.95 8.25 21.87
C CYS A 242 32.19 9.52 22.69
N THR A 243 32.38 10.64 22.00
CA THR A 243 32.38 11.96 22.63
C THR A 243 30.94 12.43 22.85
N ILE A 244 30.55 12.58 24.11
CA ILE A 244 29.22 13.08 24.48
C ILE A 244 29.17 14.59 24.29
N ALA A 245 28.26 15.05 23.43
CA ALA A 245 28.02 16.47 23.19
C ALA A 245 26.91 17.02 24.08
N LEU A 246 25.87 16.22 24.35
CA LEU A 246 24.73 16.54 25.22
C LEU A 246 24.28 15.27 25.94
N GLY A 247 23.75 15.41 27.17
CA GLY A 247 23.19 14.32 27.95
C GLY A 247 24.25 13.38 28.53
N GLY A 248 23.98 12.06 28.47
CA GLY A 248 24.85 11.02 29.02
C GLY A 248 24.50 10.58 30.45
N GLU A 249 23.62 11.29 31.14
CA GLU A 249 23.11 10.87 32.45
C GLU A 249 22.24 9.63 32.34
N SER A 250 22.28 8.78 33.36
CA SER A 250 21.44 7.58 33.42
C SER A 250 21.09 7.20 34.86
N ASP A 251 19.99 6.46 35.01
CA ASP A 251 19.57 5.86 36.26
C ASP A 251 18.99 4.48 35.98
N ARG A 252 19.76 3.45 36.33
CA ARG A 252 19.42 2.05 36.13
C ARG A 252 18.18 1.62 36.91
N SER A 253 17.92 2.21 38.08
CA SER A 253 16.77 1.86 38.93
C SER A 253 15.44 2.29 38.31
N GLN A 254 15.46 3.30 37.44
CA GLN A 254 14.29 3.82 36.73
C GLN A 254 14.32 3.50 35.23
N TYR A 255 15.30 2.72 34.76
CA TYR A 255 15.56 2.48 33.34
C TYR A 255 15.66 3.78 32.51
N TYR A 256 16.22 4.83 33.10
CA TYR A 256 16.34 6.16 32.49
C TYR A 256 17.71 6.34 31.85
N ILE A 257 17.73 6.72 30.57
CA ILE A 257 18.91 7.23 29.88
C ILE A 257 18.51 8.59 29.32
N ALA A 258 19.29 9.64 29.59
CA ALA A 258 18.99 10.98 29.11
C ALA A 258 19.01 11.06 27.57
N PRO A 259 18.25 11.99 26.94
CA PRO A 259 18.44 12.32 25.53
C PRO A 259 19.89 12.69 25.25
N THR A 260 20.62 11.82 24.56
CA THR A 260 22.07 11.93 24.42
C THR A 260 22.46 12.15 22.97
N VAL A 261 23.31 13.15 22.71
CA VAL A 261 23.86 13.43 21.38
C VAL A 261 25.36 13.18 21.40
N LEU A 262 25.84 12.43 20.42
CA LEU A 262 27.24 12.04 20.31
C LEU A 262 27.84 12.68 19.07
N ARG A 263 28.97 13.37 19.23
CA ARG A 263 29.66 14.07 18.15
C ARG A 263 30.87 13.28 17.66
N ASP A 264 31.28 13.58 16.44
CA ASP A 264 32.50 13.05 15.82
C ASP A 264 32.56 11.51 15.82
N VAL A 265 31.40 10.88 15.63
CA VAL A 265 31.26 9.43 15.69
C VAL A 265 31.85 8.80 14.45
N LEU A 266 32.76 7.84 14.65
CA LEU A 266 33.43 7.15 13.56
C LEU A 266 32.63 5.93 13.09
N PRO A 267 32.69 5.58 11.78
CA PRO A 267 31.85 4.53 11.22
C PRO A 267 32.07 3.13 11.80
N HIS A 268 33.24 2.87 12.39
CA HIS A 268 33.64 1.59 12.98
C HIS A 268 33.32 1.48 14.48
N PHE A 269 32.90 2.56 15.14
CA PHE A 269 32.48 2.51 16.54
C PHE A 269 31.28 1.58 16.71
N LYS A 270 31.19 0.91 17.85
CA LYS A 270 30.14 -0.09 18.14
C LYS A 270 28.73 0.47 17.93
N ILE A 271 28.47 1.72 18.30
CA ILE A 271 27.18 2.39 18.09
C ILE A 271 26.73 2.45 16.62
N MET A 272 27.67 2.35 15.66
CA MET A 272 27.41 2.34 14.22
C MET A 272 27.39 0.93 13.61
N GLN A 273 27.52 -0.12 14.44
CA GLN A 273 27.53 -1.53 14.01
C GLN A 273 26.23 -2.26 14.34
N GLU A 274 25.44 -1.75 15.29
CA GLU A 274 24.14 -2.32 15.67
C GLU A 274 23.07 -1.22 15.75
N GLU A 275 21.79 -1.62 15.72
CA GLU A 275 20.68 -0.69 15.92
C GLU A 275 20.69 -0.15 17.35
N ILE A 276 20.57 1.18 17.50
CA ILE A 276 20.67 1.82 18.81
C ILE A 276 19.44 1.47 19.65
N PHE A 277 18.23 1.63 19.10
CA PHE A 277 16.96 1.37 19.78
C PHE A 277 16.89 1.97 21.20
N GLY A 278 17.28 3.24 21.29
CA GLY A 278 17.49 3.98 22.53
C GLY A 278 17.79 5.45 22.27
N PRO A 279 17.90 6.28 23.31
CA PRO A 279 17.94 7.73 23.19
C PRO A 279 19.37 8.26 22.94
N LEU A 280 20.14 7.59 22.08
CA LEU A 280 21.49 8.02 21.68
C LEU A 280 21.48 8.44 20.21
N LEU A 281 21.85 9.68 19.90
CA LEU A 281 21.87 10.22 18.54
C LEU A 281 23.31 10.53 18.11
N PRO A 282 23.99 9.59 17.46
CA PRO A 282 25.31 9.83 16.87
C PRO A 282 25.23 10.71 15.62
N ILE A 283 26.20 11.62 15.51
CA ILE A 283 26.42 12.46 14.32
C ILE A 283 27.71 12.02 13.65
N VAL A 284 27.59 11.54 12.41
CA VAL A 284 28.70 11.17 11.54
C VAL A 284 28.85 12.23 10.46
N THR A 285 30.06 12.75 10.28
CA THR A 285 30.34 13.78 9.28
C THR A 285 30.75 13.16 7.95
N VAL A 286 30.30 13.75 6.84
CA VAL A 286 30.58 13.31 5.47
C VAL A 286 30.83 14.51 4.55
N ASN A 287 31.65 14.33 3.51
CA ASN A 287 31.99 15.37 2.54
C ASN A 287 31.01 15.35 1.35
N GLY A 288 29.81 15.87 1.60
CA GLY A 288 28.78 16.08 0.58
C GLY A 288 27.95 14.84 0.25
N LEU A 289 27.09 14.99 -0.76
CA LEU A 289 26.01 14.03 -1.07
C LEU A 289 26.53 12.67 -1.55
N SER A 290 27.57 12.63 -2.37
CA SER A 290 28.06 11.37 -2.93
C SER A 290 28.67 10.46 -1.86
N GLU A 291 29.41 11.02 -0.90
CA GLU A 291 29.93 10.27 0.25
C GLU A 291 28.78 9.78 1.13
N ALA A 292 27.76 10.61 1.36
CA ALA A 292 26.56 10.18 2.09
C ALA A 292 25.88 8.98 1.41
N ILE A 293 25.64 9.05 0.09
CA ILE A 293 25.03 7.94 -0.66
C ILE A 293 25.89 6.66 -0.59
N HIS A 294 27.22 6.80 -0.75
CA HIS A 294 28.13 5.65 -0.63
C HIS A 294 28.07 5.04 0.78
N PHE A 295 28.12 5.87 1.82
CA PHE A 295 27.97 5.45 3.21
C PHE A 295 26.67 4.69 3.44
N ILE A 296 25.59 5.12 2.79
CA ILE A 296 24.28 4.49 2.89
C ILE A 296 24.30 3.10 2.26
N ASN A 297 24.80 3.00 1.03
CA ASN A 297 24.77 1.79 0.23
C ASN A 297 25.80 0.74 0.66
N ALA A 298 26.84 1.13 1.40
CA ALA A 298 27.81 0.22 1.99
C ALA A 298 27.27 -0.56 3.21
N ARG A 299 26.00 -0.39 3.56
CA ARG A 299 25.35 -0.97 4.74
C ARG A 299 24.02 -1.62 4.34
N GLU A 300 23.47 -2.39 5.28
CA GLU A 300 22.17 -3.02 5.09
C GLU A 300 21.05 -2.01 4.82
N LYS A 301 20.09 -2.42 3.98
CA LYS A 301 18.95 -1.59 3.56
C LYS A 301 18.03 -1.29 4.74
N PRO A 302 17.87 -0.01 5.13
CA PRO A 302 17.11 0.33 6.33
C PRO A 302 15.59 0.31 6.09
N LEU A 303 14.83 0.24 7.18
CA LEU A 303 13.37 0.34 7.12
C LEU A 303 12.92 1.74 6.68
N ALA A 304 13.57 2.81 7.17
CA ALA A 304 13.26 4.17 6.75
C ALA A 304 14.53 4.97 6.41
N LEU A 305 14.38 5.92 5.48
CA LEU A 305 15.38 6.92 5.11
C LEU A 305 14.78 8.32 5.21
N TYR A 306 15.55 9.28 5.72
CA TYR A 306 15.11 10.67 5.91
C TYR A 306 16.02 11.65 5.18
N VAL A 307 15.43 12.57 4.42
CA VAL A 307 16.21 13.54 3.62
C VAL A 307 15.74 14.94 3.94
N PHE A 308 16.62 15.77 4.48
CA PHE A 308 16.32 17.17 4.81
C PHE A 308 17.03 18.10 3.83
N SER A 309 16.30 18.54 2.81
CA SER A 309 16.81 19.46 1.81
C SER A 309 15.69 20.22 1.12
N SER A 310 15.98 21.44 0.69
CA SER A 310 15.14 22.20 -0.26
C SER A 310 15.60 22.00 -1.71
N ASP A 311 16.75 21.37 -1.95
CA ASP A 311 17.29 21.10 -3.28
C ASP A 311 16.66 19.81 -3.85
N LYS A 312 15.81 19.99 -4.87
CA LYS A 312 15.15 18.89 -5.58
C LYS A 312 16.12 17.91 -6.23
N THR A 313 17.31 18.37 -6.61
CA THR A 313 18.35 17.52 -7.20
C THR A 313 18.92 16.57 -6.15
N VAL A 314 19.18 17.08 -4.95
CA VAL A 314 19.63 16.28 -3.80
C VAL A 314 18.59 15.22 -3.46
N ILE A 315 17.32 15.63 -3.33
CA ILE A 315 16.22 14.71 -3.03
C ILE A 315 16.11 13.63 -4.10
N LYS A 316 16.05 14.02 -5.38
CA LYS A 316 15.91 13.07 -6.49
C LYS A 316 17.07 12.07 -6.54
N ARG A 317 18.30 12.53 -6.35
CA ARG A 317 19.48 11.65 -6.32
C ARG A 317 19.43 10.68 -5.15
N MET A 318 19.13 11.16 -3.94
CA MET A 318 19.02 10.28 -2.76
C MET A 318 17.95 9.20 -2.97
N LEU A 319 16.79 9.55 -3.52
CA LEU A 319 15.72 8.60 -3.82
C LEU A 319 16.09 7.60 -4.92
N ALA A 320 16.85 8.02 -5.94
CA ALA A 320 17.20 7.18 -7.08
C ALA A 320 18.41 6.28 -6.83
N GLU A 321 19.34 6.71 -5.97
CA GLU A 321 20.64 6.06 -5.77
C GLU A 321 20.71 5.24 -4.47
N THR A 322 19.64 5.18 -3.68
CA THR A 322 19.56 4.38 -2.44
C THR A 322 18.34 3.48 -2.41
N THR A 323 18.25 2.58 -1.42
CA THR A 323 17.09 1.70 -1.23
C THR A 323 16.76 1.55 0.25
N SER A 324 15.50 1.75 0.62
CA SER A 324 14.94 1.56 1.96
C SER A 324 13.49 1.04 1.87
N GLY A 325 12.91 0.66 3.01
CA GLY A 325 11.49 0.29 3.07
C GLY A 325 10.56 1.46 2.74
N GLY A 326 10.75 2.59 3.46
CA GLY A 326 10.07 3.85 3.23
C GLY A 326 11.02 5.05 3.21
N VAL A 327 10.54 6.20 2.74
CA VAL A 327 11.29 7.46 2.75
C VAL A 327 10.38 8.59 3.23
N THR A 328 10.90 9.52 4.03
CA THR A 328 10.25 10.81 4.28
C THR A 328 11.23 11.94 3.98
N VAL A 329 10.77 12.91 3.18
CA VAL A 329 11.55 14.11 2.85
C VAL A 329 11.07 15.25 3.72
N ASN A 330 12.03 15.92 4.36
CA ASN A 330 11.87 17.04 5.28
C ASN A 330 11.11 16.72 6.57
N ASP A 331 10.85 15.45 6.89
CA ASP A 331 10.27 15.04 8.17
C ASP A 331 10.75 13.64 8.56
N VAL A 332 10.36 13.18 9.75
CA VAL A 332 10.61 11.81 10.24
C VAL A 332 9.29 11.16 10.64
N LEU A 333 9.22 9.83 10.64
CA LEU A 333 8.07 9.00 11.05
C LEU A 333 6.78 9.15 10.21
N MET A 334 6.50 10.30 9.61
CA MET A 334 5.20 10.65 9.01
C MET A 334 4.72 9.75 7.88
N HIS A 335 5.61 9.08 7.13
CA HIS A 335 5.16 8.13 6.12
C HIS A 335 4.36 6.96 6.73
N TYR A 336 4.57 6.64 8.01
CA TYR A 336 3.81 5.63 8.74
C TYR A 336 2.33 6.01 8.92
N THR A 337 2.03 7.30 9.10
CA THR A 337 0.68 7.76 9.44
C THR A 337 -0.25 7.84 8.23
N VAL A 338 0.25 7.57 7.03
CA VAL A 338 -0.55 7.53 5.81
C VAL A 338 -1.02 6.09 5.59
N ASP A 339 -2.24 5.80 6.01
CA ASP A 339 -2.94 4.51 5.91
C ASP A 339 -3.00 3.91 4.49
N THR A 340 -2.88 4.74 3.45
CA THR A 340 -2.82 4.34 2.05
C THR A 340 -1.42 4.00 1.54
N LEU A 341 -0.35 4.37 2.26
CA LEU A 341 1.02 3.95 1.94
C LEU A 341 1.29 2.55 2.48
N PRO A 342 1.95 1.68 1.70
CA PRO A 342 2.41 0.41 2.23
C PRO A 342 3.55 0.63 3.22
N PHE A 343 3.46 0.02 4.40
CA PHE A 343 4.53 0.00 5.37
C PHE A 343 5.19 -1.38 5.43
N GLY A 344 6.49 -1.44 5.18
CA GLY A 344 7.26 -2.67 5.09
C GLY A 344 8.73 -2.42 4.77
N GLY A 345 9.57 -3.44 4.99
CA GLY A 345 11.00 -3.38 4.75
C GLY A 345 11.43 -3.97 3.41
N VAL A 346 12.74 -3.94 3.17
CA VAL A 346 13.40 -4.58 2.02
C VAL A 346 14.76 -5.13 2.43
N GLY A 347 15.05 -6.39 2.08
CA GLY A 347 16.29 -7.05 2.50
C GLY A 347 16.33 -7.23 4.02
N ASN A 348 17.41 -6.80 4.65
CA ASN A 348 17.61 -6.91 6.11
C ASN A 348 16.76 -5.91 6.94
N SER A 349 15.81 -5.21 6.35
CA SER A 349 14.73 -4.53 7.11
C SER A 349 13.38 -5.24 7.03
N GLY A 350 13.29 -6.33 6.26
CA GLY A 350 12.11 -7.19 6.17
C GLY A 350 11.64 -7.46 4.75
N MET A 351 10.51 -8.15 4.64
CA MET A 351 9.81 -8.43 3.39
C MET A 351 8.30 -8.34 3.60
N GLY A 352 7.55 -8.14 2.51
CA GLY A 352 6.11 -7.90 2.58
C GLY A 352 5.79 -6.49 3.05
N ARG A 353 4.49 -6.19 3.16
CA ARG A 353 3.98 -4.87 3.53
C ARG A 353 2.59 -4.97 4.11
N TYR A 354 2.23 -4.02 4.97
CA TYR A 354 0.89 -3.87 5.54
C TYR A 354 0.51 -2.37 5.58
N HIS A 355 -0.51 -2.01 6.37
CA HIS A 355 -1.32 -0.78 6.38
C HIS A 355 -2.48 -0.76 5.37
N GLY A 356 -3.64 -0.33 5.85
CA GLY A 356 -4.88 -0.20 5.07
C GLY A 356 -5.14 -1.38 4.12
N ARG A 357 -5.36 -1.05 2.84
CA ARG A 357 -5.58 -2.03 1.77
C ARG A 357 -4.42 -3.02 1.59
N HIS A 358 -3.18 -2.62 1.87
CA HIS A 358 -2.02 -3.50 1.70
C HIS A 358 -2.04 -4.65 2.71
N THR A 359 -2.54 -4.43 3.92
CA THR A 359 -2.75 -5.53 4.88
C THR A 359 -3.82 -6.50 4.36
N PHE A 360 -4.93 -5.97 3.82
CA PHE A 360 -5.98 -6.80 3.23
C PHE A 360 -5.45 -7.66 2.09
N ASP A 361 -4.69 -7.07 1.17
CA ASP A 361 -4.10 -7.76 0.02
C ASP A 361 -3.06 -8.80 0.48
N GLN A 362 -2.17 -8.44 1.42
CA GLN A 362 -1.13 -9.34 1.94
C GLN A 362 -1.72 -10.58 2.65
N LEU A 363 -2.90 -10.44 3.25
CA LEU A 363 -3.60 -11.51 3.98
C LEU A 363 -4.75 -12.14 3.17
N SER A 364 -4.78 -11.89 1.86
CA SER A 364 -5.71 -12.48 0.91
C SER A 364 -4.96 -13.25 -0.19
N HIS A 365 -5.55 -14.36 -0.64
CA HIS A 365 -5.19 -14.97 -1.91
C HIS A 365 -5.93 -14.26 -3.05
N HIS A 366 -5.17 -13.69 -3.99
CA HIS A 366 -5.71 -13.04 -5.19
C HIS A 366 -5.97 -14.08 -6.28
N ARG A 367 -7.14 -14.72 -6.24
CA ARG A 367 -7.51 -15.80 -7.16
C ARG A 367 -7.77 -15.27 -8.56
N ALA A 368 -7.01 -15.73 -9.54
CA ALA A 368 -7.24 -15.41 -10.95
C ALA A 368 -8.46 -16.18 -11.49
N CYS A 369 -9.40 -15.47 -12.11
CA CYS A 369 -10.62 -16.03 -12.68
C CYS A 369 -10.72 -15.69 -14.16
N LEU A 370 -10.86 -16.71 -15.00
CA LEU A 370 -11.17 -16.61 -16.43
C LEU A 370 -12.47 -17.40 -16.66
N ILE A 371 -13.57 -16.71 -16.92
CA ILE A 371 -14.86 -17.33 -17.18
C ILE A 371 -15.10 -17.31 -18.69
N LYS A 372 -15.16 -18.50 -19.29
CA LYS A 372 -15.41 -18.68 -20.73
C LYS A 372 -16.86 -19.10 -20.95
N SER A 373 -17.46 -18.58 -22.01
CA SER A 373 -18.73 -19.08 -22.53
C SER A 373 -18.51 -20.35 -23.35
N PHE A 374 -19.54 -21.18 -23.49
CA PHE A 374 -19.58 -22.28 -24.47
C PHE A 374 -19.73 -21.79 -25.93
N ALA A 375 -19.95 -20.49 -26.15
CA ALA A 375 -20.06 -19.89 -27.47
C ALA A 375 -18.71 -19.78 -28.20
N MET A 376 -18.77 -19.68 -29.54
CA MET A 376 -17.61 -19.44 -30.43
C MET A 376 -16.54 -20.53 -30.36
N GLU A 377 -16.94 -21.80 -30.20
CA GLU A 377 -16.02 -22.94 -30.12
C GLU A 377 -15.09 -23.05 -31.35
N SER A 378 -15.55 -22.63 -32.54
CA SER A 378 -14.73 -22.61 -33.75
C SER A 378 -13.50 -21.69 -33.67
N LEU A 379 -13.49 -20.68 -32.79
CA LEU A 379 -12.30 -19.86 -32.54
C LEU A 379 -11.18 -20.68 -31.87
N ASN A 380 -11.53 -21.76 -31.19
CA ASN A 380 -10.58 -22.67 -30.55
C ASN A 380 -9.92 -23.65 -31.55
N ASP A 381 -10.38 -23.74 -32.81
CA ASP A 381 -9.79 -24.63 -33.81
C ASP A 381 -8.29 -24.36 -34.03
N ALA A 382 -7.85 -23.12 -33.84
CA ALA A 382 -6.45 -22.73 -34.00
C ALA A 382 -5.53 -23.39 -32.95
N ARG A 383 -6.06 -23.82 -31.79
CA ARG A 383 -5.31 -24.52 -30.73
C ARG A 383 -5.54 -26.04 -30.71
N TYR A 384 -6.55 -26.55 -31.43
CA TYR A 384 -6.87 -27.98 -31.43
C TYR A 384 -6.04 -28.79 -32.43
N PRO A 385 -5.66 -30.04 -32.09
CA PRO A 385 -5.09 -30.99 -33.05
C PRO A 385 -6.05 -31.33 -34.22
N PRO A 386 -5.53 -31.74 -35.39
CA PRO A 386 -4.12 -31.73 -35.76
C PRO A 386 -3.60 -30.30 -36.01
N LEU A 387 -2.35 -30.02 -35.59
CA LEU A 387 -1.72 -28.73 -35.85
C LEU A 387 -1.27 -28.64 -37.30
N THR A 388 -1.68 -27.58 -37.99
CA THR A 388 -1.26 -27.26 -39.36
C THR A 388 -0.58 -25.89 -39.40
N ALA A 389 0.21 -25.63 -40.44
CA ALA A 389 0.85 -24.32 -40.63
C ALA A 389 -0.18 -23.16 -40.63
N ALA A 390 -1.37 -23.39 -41.17
CA ALA A 390 -2.47 -22.42 -41.17
C ALA A 390 -3.02 -22.14 -39.76
N ARG A 391 -3.26 -23.19 -38.96
CA ARG A 391 -3.71 -23.05 -37.56
C ARG A 391 -2.65 -22.34 -36.71
N LEU A 392 -1.37 -22.70 -36.89
CA LEU A 392 -0.26 -22.05 -36.19
C LEU A 392 -0.14 -20.55 -36.53
N ARG A 393 -0.32 -20.17 -37.81
CA ARG A 393 -0.35 -18.75 -38.20
C ARG A 393 -1.47 -17.98 -37.51
N LYS A 394 -2.69 -18.54 -37.48
CA LYS A 394 -3.83 -17.93 -36.75
C LYS A 394 -3.54 -17.82 -35.26
N ALA A 395 -3.04 -18.89 -34.64
CA ALA A 395 -2.71 -18.90 -33.21
C ALA A 395 -1.64 -17.85 -32.85
N LYS A 396 -0.58 -17.71 -33.67
CA LYS A 396 0.44 -16.66 -33.49
C LYS A 396 -0.16 -15.26 -33.50
N PHE A 397 -1.04 -14.98 -34.46
CA PHE A 397 -1.71 -13.67 -34.55
C PHE A 397 -2.44 -13.32 -33.24
N PHE A 398 -3.30 -14.21 -32.73
CA PHE A 398 -4.06 -13.91 -31.51
C PHE A 398 -3.24 -13.93 -30.22
N MET A 399 -2.15 -14.71 -30.15
CA MET A 399 -1.27 -14.77 -28.97
C MET A 399 -0.24 -13.64 -28.91
N GLN A 400 0.26 -13.16 -30.05
CA GLN A 400 1.35 -12.17 -30.10
C GLN A 400 0.84 -10.73 -30.08
N HIS A 401 -0.42 -10.48 -30.45
CA HIS A 401 -1.02 -9.16 -30.41
C HIS A 401 -1.79 -8.93 -29.10
N ARG A 402 -1.41 -7.87 -28.35
CA ARG A 402 -2.20 -7.38 -27.23
C ARG A 402 -3.28 -6.46 -27.77
N LEU A 403 -4.49 -6.56 -27.23
CA LEU A 403 -5.48 -5.50 -27.40
C LEU A 403 -4.87 -4.19 -26.89
N CYS A 404 -4.77 -3.19 -27.76
CA CYS A 404 -4.50 -1.83 -27.32
C CYS A 404 -5.56 -1.46 -26.28
N SER A 405 -5.12 -0.84 -25.19
CA SER A 405 -6.03 -0.25 -24.21
C SER A 405 -6.62 1.00 -24.85
N CYS A 406 -7.52 0.82 -25.81
CA CYS A 406 -8.22 1.95 -26.37
C CYS A 406 -9.25 2.41 -25.34
N ASN A 407 -9.12 3.65 -24.89
CA ASN A 407 -10.15 4.33 -24.07
C ASN A 407 -11.52 4.12 -24.74
N GLY A 408 -12.59 4.05 -23.95
CA GLY A 408 -13.95 3.72 -24.41
C GLY A 408 -14.40 4.45 -25.68
N MET A 409 -13.88 5.66 -25.95
CA MET A 409 -14.04 6.41 -27.19
C MET A 409 -13.74 5.62 -28.49
N CYS A 410 -12.67 4.83 -28.57
CA CYS A 410 -12.35 4.11 -29.80
C CYS A 410 -13.29 2.93 -30.06
N VAL A 411 -13.79 2.30 -28.99
CA VAL A 411 -14.78 1.22 -29.10
C VAL A 411 -16.10 1.79 -29.60
N TRP A 412 -16.53 2.93 -29.05
CA TRP A 412 -17.71 3.65 -29.54
C TRP A 412 -17.54 4.10 -31.00
N ALA A 413 -16.38 4.61 -31.40
CA ALA A 413 -16.10 4.99 -32.77
C ALA A 413 -16.14 3.78 -33.74
N ALA A 414 -15.64 2.61 -33.32
CA ALA A 414 -15.72 1.41 -34.13
C ALA A 414 -17.17 0.90 -34.28
N ILE A 415 -17.95 0.91 -33.19
CA ILE A 415 -19.37 0.51 -33.20
C ILE A 415 -20.19 1.45 -34.10
N THR A 416 -20.00 2.77 -33.98
CA THR A 416 -20.72 3.74 -34.82
C THR A 416 -20.36 3.59 -36.29
N THR A 417 -19.10 3.30 -36.60
CA THR A 417 -18.65 3.05 -37.99
C THR A 417 -19.29 1.78 -38.55
N ILE A 418 -19.36 0.70 -37.78
CA ILE A 418 -20.01 -0.56 -38.20
C ILE A 418 -21.52 -0.34 -38.43
N LEU A 419 -22.20 0.38 -37.53
CA LEU A 419 -23.62 0.71 -37.69
C LEU A 419 -23.88 1.60 -38.91
N ALA A 420 -23.01 2.59 -39.16
CA ALA A 420 -23.09 3.46 -40.32
C ALA A 420 -22.91 2.69 -41.64
N ILE A 421 -21.96 1.76 -41.68
CA ILE A 421 -21.76 0.87 -42.83
C ILE A 421 -22.99 -0.04 -43.03
N GLY A 422 -23.55 -0.60 -41.95
CA GLY A 422 -24.77 -1.41 -42.02
C GLY A 422 -25.97 -0.64 -42.60
N LEU A 423 -26.17 0.61 -42.15
CA LEU A 423 -27.19 1.52 -42.69
C LEU A 423 -26.94 1.87 -44.15
N LEU A 424 -25.69 2.14 -44.54
CA LEU A 424 -25.33 2.42 -45.93
C LEU A 424 -25.64 1.23 -46.85
N VAL A 425 -25.29 0.00 -46.42
CA VAL A 425 -25.59 -1.22 -47.17
C VAL A 425 -27.09 -1.42 -47.31
N ALA A 426 -27.86 -1.24 -46.23
CA ALA A 426 -29.32 -1.32 -46.29
C ALA A 426 -29.91 -0.27 -47.26
N LEU A 427 -29.42 0.96 -47.23
CA LEU A 427 -29.84 2.03 -48.15
C LEU A 427 -29.51 1.68 -49.61
N ILE A 428 -28.33 1.14 -49.89
CA ILE A 428 -27.93 0.68 -51.23
C ILE A 428 -28.86 -0.43 -51.72
N VAL A 429 -29.20 -1.41 -50.87
CA VAL A 429 -30.14 -2.49 -51.23
C VAL A 429 -31.52 -1.91 -51.55
N VAL A 430 -32.00 -0.94 -50.77
CA VAL A 430 -33.27 -0.23 -51.04
C VAL A 430 -33.20 0.51 -52.38
N LEU A 431 -32.14 1.28 -52.64
CA LEU A 431 -31.95 2.01 -53.89
C LEU A 431 -31.87 1.08 -55.10
N ILE A 432 -31.19 -0.06 -54.99
CA ILE A 432 -31.16 -1.09 -56.03
C ILE A 432 -32.57 -1.63 -56.28
N LYS A 433 -33.33 -1.97 -55.22
CA LYS A 433 -34.73 -2.42 -55.36
C LYS A 433 -35.63 -1.37 -56.00
N VAL A 434 -35.51 -0.10 -55.60
CA VAL A 434 -36.28 1.02 -56.19
C VAL A 434 -35.94 1.20 -57.67
N LYS A 435 -34.65 1.12 -58.03
CA LYS A 435 -34.20 1.23 -59.44
C LYS A 435 -34.68 0.06 -60.29
N TYR A 436 -34.74 -1.16 -59.74
CA TYR A 436 -35.35 -2.31 -60.39
C TYR A 436 -36.86 -2.14 -60.56
N PHE A 437 -37.55 -1.57 -59.57
CA PHE A 437 -38.99 -1.32 -59.64
C PHE A 437 -39.35 -0.23 -60.65
N THR A 438 -38.54 0.84 -60.74
CA THR A 438 -38.73 1.89 -61.75
C THR A 438 -38.38 1.40 -63.15
N ALA A 439 -37.36 0.55 -63.32
CA ALA A 439 -37.07 -0.11 -64.59
C ALA A 439 -38.20 -1.05 -65.05
N LEU A 440 -38.84 -1.80 -64.14
CA LEU A 440 -40.03 -2.60 -64.45
C LEU A 440 -41.21 -1.71 -64.88
N SER A 441 -41.41 -0.58 -64.21
CA SER A 441 -42.49 0.36 -64.56
C SER A 441 -42.28 1.04 -65.93
N TRP A 442 -41.03 1.25 -66.35
CA TRP A 442 -40.69 1.75 -67.69
C TRP A 442 -40.89 0.68 -68.79
N HIS A 443 -40.56 -0.59 -68.51
CA HIS A 443 -40.88 -1.68 -69.43
C HIS A 443 -42.39 -1.89 -69.61
N CYS A 444 -43.19 -1.72 -68.55
CA CYS A 444 -44.66 -1.73 -68.68
C CYS A 444 -45.20 -0.54 -69.49
N ARG A 445 -44.61 0.66 -69.38
CA ARG A 445 -45.06 1.82 -70.18
C ARG A 445 -44.68 1.76 -71.66
N ILE A 446 -43.59 1.08 -72.02
CA ILE A 446 -43.21 0.87 -73.43
C ILE A 446 -44.11 -0.19 -74.10
N LEU A 447 -44.60 -1.17 -73.35
CA LEU A 447 -45.59 -2.14 -73.88
C LEU A 447 -47.00 -1.55 -74.07
N ASP A 448 -47.34 -0.46 -73.38
CA ASP A 448 -48.64 0.22 -73.53
C ASP A 448 -48.68 1.26 -74.67
N SER A 449 -47.55 1.70 -75.24
CA SER A 449 -47.58 2.66 -76.37
C SER A 449 -47.65 2.03 -77.76
N ASP A 450 -47.37 0.73 -77.89
CA ASP A 450 -47.36 0.01 -79.18
C ASP A 450 -48.58 -0.92 -79.41
N MET A 451 -49.60 -0.89 -78.53
CA MET A 451 -50.83 -1.69 -78.67
C MET A 451 -52.13 -0.87 -78.55
N LEU A 452 -52.19 0.28 -79.23
CA LEU A 452 -53.43 1.05 -79.44
C LEU A 452 -53.90 1.01 -80.90
N THR A 453 -54.01 -0.19 -81.46
CA THR A 453 -54.86 -0.50 -82.63
C THR A 453 -55.34 -1.95 -82.58
N HIS A 454 -56.21 -2.30 -81.63
CA HIS A 454 -57.36 -3.17 -81.88
C HIS A 454 -58.10 -3.55 -80.59
N PHE A 455 -59.39 -3.80 -80.78
CA PHE A 455 -60.36 -4.38 -79.83
C PHE A 455 -61.00 -3.48 -78.79
N GLN A 456 -62.09 -2.87 -79.27
CA GLN A 456 -63.32 -2.62 -78.53
C GLN A 456 -63.76 -3.84 -77.71
N GLY A 457 -64.28 -3.61 -76.50
CA GLY A 457 -65.34 -4.46 -75.95
C GLY A 457 -65.29 -4.76 -74.46
N LYS A 458 -66.22 -4.12 -73.73
CA LYS A 458 -66.89 -4.57 -72.48
C LYS A 458 -66.20 -4.37 -71.13
N LEU A 459 -66.66 -3.29 -70.48
CA LEU A 459 -67.00 -3.17 -69.06
C LEU A 459 -67.40 -4.49 -68.38
N ILE A 460 -67.00 -4.69 -67.12
CA ILE A 460 -67.88 -4.95 -65.97
C ILE A 460 -67.12 -4.71 -64.64
N ARG A 461 -67.79 -3.98 -63.73
CA ARG A 461 -67.46 -3.65 -62.33
C ARG A 461 -67.62 -4.87 -61.40
N VAL A 462 -67.05 -4.76 -60.18
CA VAL A 462 -67.63 -5.08 -58.83
C VAL A 462 -66.46 -5.43 -57.88
N CYS A 463 -66.03 -4.56 -56.96
CA CYS A 463 -66.53 -4.22 -55.61
C CYS A 463 -65.93 -5.06 -54.46
N ILE A 464 -65.04 -4.41 -53.68
CA ILE A 464 -64.98 -4.28 -52.20
C ILE A 464 -65.26 -5.52 -51.34
N THR A 465 -64.29 -5.93 -50.49
CA THR A 465 -64.46 -5.94 -49.01
C THR A 465 -63.12 -6.07 -48.24
N LEU A 466 -62.92 -5.15 -47.30
CA LEU A 466 -61.99 -5.19 -46.16
C LEU A 466 -62.50 -6.15 -45.08
N HIS A 467 -61.62 -6.79 -44.30
CA HIS A 467 -61.86 -7.00 -42.87
C HIS A 467 -60.54 -7.16 -42.08
N TRP A 468 -60.47 -6.40 -40.98
CA TRP A 468 -59.51 -6.40 -39.88
C TRP A 468 -60.31 -6.76 -38.62
N HIS A 469 -59.77 -7.60 -37.73
CA HIS A 469 -60.19 -7.80 -36.34
C HIS A 469 -59.15 -8.74 -35.69
N SER A 470 -58.67 -8.59 -34.47
CA SER A 470 -58.71 -7.55 -33.42
C SER A 470 -57.48 -7.77 -32.54
#